data_AF-A0A374WN98-F1
#
_entry.id   AF-A0A374WN98-F1
#
_cell.length_a   1.000
_cell.length_b   1.000
_cell.length_c   1.000
_cell.angle_alpha   90.00
_cell.angle_beta   90.00
_cell.angle_gamma   90.00
#
_symmetry.space_group_name_H-M   'P 1'
#
loop_
_entity.id
_entity.type
_entity.pdbx_description
1 polymer ?
#
loop_
_entity_poly.entity_id
_entity_poly.type
_entity_poly.pdbx_seq_one_letter_code
_entity_poly.pdbx_strand_id
1 'polypeptide(L)'
;MAGNLLKKSSGLMLLCSVSLLIIVMTGCQEAKLKTVIGIANKQCPLDMGEVGKITSIIYDGDNVVYTLNMNEEITNIKILKDNPESMKSSIKMMFQNPAADVKEMLKLMAKCNSGLHMIFVGNKSGEQAVCELTAEELKEVINTNADPAQSGQTKLEAQLKMANLQFPMQASEEVVVEKIESIGESVVYICSVDEELCPISQIEENAAEVKEGIVSTLASQTDPATQIFIKTCVENNKNITYRYIGKDSGKQYDVIIPRSDLKKMIIEK
;
A
#
# COMPACT_ATOMS: atom_id res chain seq x y z
N MET A 1 7.60 -72.87 -31.58
CA MET A 1 8.20 -72.28 -30.35
C MET A 1 9.11 -71.14 -30.78
N ALA A 2 9.03 -70.04 -30.05
CA ALA A 2 9.82 -68.81 -30.16
C ALA A 2 9.64 -67.97 -31.44
N GLY A 3 9.40 -66.68 -31.26
CA GLY A 3 9.68 -65.69 -32.30
C GLY A 3 8.56 -64.72 -32.67
N ASN A 4 7.74 -64.26 -31.72
CA ASN A 4 6.97 -63.05 -31.96
C ASN A 4 6.86 -62.23 -30.68
N LEU A 5 7.78 -61.27 -30.49
CA LEU A 5 7.66 -60.14 -29.55
C LEU A 5 8.85 -59.14 -29.69
N LEU A 6 9.41 -58.97 -30.90
CA LEU A 6 10.51 -58.03 -31.16
C LEU A 6 10.18 -56.95 -32.20
N LYS A 7 8.90 -56.53 -32.29
CA LYS A 7 8.49 -55.34 -33.03
C LYS A 7 7.37 -54.57 -32.32
N LYS A 8 7.61 -54.17 -31.06
CA LYS A 8 6.85 -53.12 -30.37
C LYS A 8 7.49 -52.74 -29.03
N SER A 9 8.75 -52.29 -29.02
CA SER A 9 9.32 -51.73 -27.77
C SER A 9 10.41 -50.68 -27.97
N SER A 10 10.46 -49.99 -29.12
CA SER A 10 11.36 -48.85 -29.33
C SER A 10 10.67 -47.49 -29.18
N GLY A 11 9.42 -47.46 -28.69
CA GLY A 11 8.63 -46.24 -28.48
C GLY A 11 8.21 -45.96 -27.03
N LEU A 12 8.62 -46.78 -26.06
CA LEU A 12 8.21 -46.63 -24.65
C LEU A 12 9.40 -46.50 -23.66
N MET A 13 10.62 -46.36 -24.18
CA MET A 13 11.83 -46.11 -23.37
C MET A 13 12.52 -44.80 -23.76
N LEU A 14 11.72 -43.78 -24.08
CA LEU A 14 12.21 -42.39 -24.23
C LEU A 14 11.21 -41.33 -23.71
N LEU A 15 10.22 -41.74 -22.90
CA LEU A 15 9.18 -40.86 -22.34
C LEU A 15 9.21 -40.76 -20.81
N CYS A 16 10.19 -41.38 -20.14
CA CYS A 16 10.40 -41.25 -18.69
C CYS A 16 11.65 -40.45 -18.30
N SER A 17 12.41 -39.90 -19.24
CA SER A 17 13.68 -39.19 -18.96
C SER A 17 13.64 -37.67 -19.20
N VAL A 18 12.52 -37.09 -19.66
CA VAL A 18 12.39 -35.64 -19.88
C VAL A 18 11.47 -34.95 -18.86
N SER A 19 10.67 -35.69 -18.09
CA SER A 19 9.84 -35.13 -17.01
C SER A 19 10.54 -35.08 -15.64
N LEU A 20 11.71 -35.69 -15.47
CA LEU A 20 12.46 -35.72 -14.20
C LEU A 20 13.61 -34.69 -14.13
N LEU A 21 13.95 -34.02 -15.23
CA LEU A 21 15.04 -33.04 -15.26
C LEU A 21 14.65 -31.65 -14.69
N ILE A 22 13.36 -31.39 -14.47
CA ILE A 22 12.91 -30.13 -13.83
C ILE A 22 13.04 -30.19 -12.30
N ILE A 23 13.11 -31.38 -11.68
CA ILE A 23 13.09 -31.55 -10.21
C ILE A 23 14.48 -31.41 -9.57
N VAL A 24 15.57 -31.47 -10.34
CA VAL A 24 16.94 -31.38 -9.76
C VAL A 24 17.35 -29.93 -9.45
N MET A 25 16.71 -28.94 -10.07
CA MET A 25 17.00 -27.51 -9.83
C MET A 25 16.17 -26.90 -8.70
N THR A 26 14.96 -27.41 -8.43
CA THR A 26 14.05 -26.88 -7.39
C THR A 26 14.56 -27.16 -5.98
N GLY A 27 15.08 -28.36 -5.71
CA GLY A 27 15.60 -28.72 -4.38
C GLY A 27 16.77 -27.84 -3.90
N CYS A 28 17.60 -27.34 -4.82
CA CYS A 28 18.68 -26.42 -4.50
C CYS A 28 18.16 -25.01 -4.15
N GLN A 29 17.14 -24.53 -4.87
CA GLN A 29 16.53 -23.22 -4.60
C GLN A 29 15.70 -23.27 -3.31
N GLU A 30 14.96 -24.35 -3.05
CA GLU A 30 14.15 -24.51 -1.84
C GLU A 30 15.04 -24.60 -0.58
N ALA A 31 16.15 -25.36 -0.64
CA ALA A 31 17.14 -25.39 0.46
C ALA A 31 17.75 -24.01 0.74
N LYS A 32 18.04 -23.26 -0.34
CA LYS A 32 18.51 -21.87 -0.22
C LYS A 32 17.44 -20.97 0.39
N LEU A 33 16.17 -21.10 -0.03
CA LEU A 33 15.05 -20.34 0.52
C LEU A 33 14.89 -20.61 2.01
N LYS A 34 14.85 -21.88 2.42
CA LYS A 34 14.80 -22.28 3.84
C LYS A 34 15.93 -21.67 4.66
N THR A 35 17.14 -21.61 4.11
CA THR A 35 18.30 -21.02 4.79
C THR A 35 18.15 -19.50 4.94
N VAL A 36 17.77 -18.79 3.87
CA VAL A 36 17.54 -17.33 3.91
C VAL A 36 16.43 -16.98 4.91
N ILE A 37 15.31 -17.70 4.87
CA ILE A 37 14.20 -17.52 5.81
C ILE A 37 14.63 -17.84 7.25
N GLY A 38 15.41 -18.90 7.46
CA GLY A 38 15.95 -19.23 8.78
C GLY A 38 16.88 -18.15 9.35
N ILE A 39 17.63 -17.45 8.49
CA ILE A 39 18.43 -16.29 8.90
C ILE A 39 17.52 -15.10 9.24
N ALA A 40 16.53 -14.80 8.39
CA ALA A 40 15.58 -13.71 8.63
C ALA A 40 14.79 -13.91 9.93
N ASN A 41 14.32 -15.13 10.20
CA ASN A 41 13.57 -15.44 11.43
C ASN A 41 14.39 -15.19 12.70
N LYS A 42 15.71 -15.43 12.67
CA LYS A 42 16.59 -15.16 13.82
C LYS A 42 16.70 -13.68 14.16
N GLN A 43 16.33 -12.80 13.23
CA GLN A 43 16.28 -11.36 13.47
C GLN A 43 14.94 -10.92 14.06
N CYS A 44 13.94 -11.82 14.14
CA CYS A 44 12.68 -11.52 14.79
C CYS A 44 12.81 -11.54 16.32
N PRO A 45 12.06 -10.69 17.05
CA PRO A 45 11.08 -9.74 16.52
C PRO A 45 11.73 -8.51 15.89
N LEU A 46 11.30 -8.16 14.66
CA LEU A 46 11.72 -6.93 13.97
C LEU A 46 10.75 -5.80 14.29
N ASP A 47 11.28 -4.68 14.78
CA ASP A 47 10.47 -3.51 15.13
C ASP A 47 10.08 -2.72 13.86
N MET A 48 8.79 -2.44 13.70
CA MET A 48 8.24 -1.60 12.62
C MET A 48 7.81 -0.21 13.13
N GLY A 49 8.33 0.20 14.29
CA GLY A 49 7.96 1.44 14.95
C GLY A 49 6.56 1.38 15.54
N GLU A 50 5.83 2.49 15.47
CA GLU A 50 4.51 2.64 16.10
C GLU A 50 3.46 1.66 15.55
N VAL A 51 3.66 1.15 14.33
CA VAL A 51 2.73 0.23 13.63
C VAL A 51 2.70 -1.16 14.27
N GLY A 52 3.82 -1.65 14.81
CA GLY A 52 3.90 -3.00 15.36
C GLY A 52 5.25 -3.67 15.16
N LYS A 53 5.26 -5.01 15.17
CA LYS A 53 6.48 -5.84 15.05
C LYS A 53 6.24 -7.04 14.16
N ILE A 54 7.22 -7.44 13.37
CA ILE A 54 7.23 -8.77 12.73
C ILE A 54 7.75 -9.76 13.76
N THR A 55 6.90 -10.68 14.20
CA THR A 55 7.23 -11.63 15.29
C THR A 55 7.83 -12.92 14.78
N SER A 56 7.53 -13.33 13.54
CA SER A 56 8.13 -14.53 12.93
C SER A 56 8.14 -14.45 11.41
N ILE A 57 9.14 -15.08 10.80
CA ILE A 57 9.22 -15.32 9.36
C ILE A 57 9.58 -16.80 9.16
N ILE A 58 8.68 -17.60 8.63
CA ILE A 58 8.90 -19.06 8.47
C ILE A 58 8.61 -19.50 7.03
N TYR A 59 9.04 -20.71 6.69
CA TYR A 59 8.68 -21.39 5.46
C TYR A 59 7.89 -22.65 5.81
N ASP A 60 6.63 -22.73 5.39
CA ASP A 60 5.74 -23.85 5.77
C ASP A 60 5.83 -25.06 4.83
N GLY A 61 6.59 -24.93 3.74
CA GLY A 61 6.72 -25.96 2.69
C GLY A 61 6.25 -25.45 1.34
N ASP A 62 5.27 -24.55 1.33
CA ASP A 62 4.67 -23.97 0.13
C ASP A 62 4.87 -22.45 0.10
N ASN A 63 4.73 -21.77 1.24
CA ASN A 63 4.74 -20.32 1.36
C ASN A 63 5.75 -19.83 2.39
N VAL A 64 6.24 -18.60 2.18
CA VAL A 64 6.89 -17.84 3.24
C VAL A 64 5.81 -17.15 4.06
N VAL A 65 5.78 -17.41 5.36
CA VAL A 65 4.76 -16.91 6.28
C VAL A 65 5.36 -15.88 7.22
N TYR A 66 4.87 -14.65 7.13
CA TYR A 66 5.15 -13.55 8.04
C TYR A 66 4.04 -13.45 9.07
N THR A 67 4.40 -13.40 10.35
CA THR A 67 3.46 -13.06 11.44
C THR A 67 3.83 -11.69 11.98
N LEU A 68 2.84 -10.79 12.03
CA LEU A 68 2.99 -9.42 12.46
C LEU A 68 2.08 -9.19 13.67
N ASN A 69 2.64 -8.66 14.75
CA ASN A 69 1.89 -8.15 15.89
C ASN A 69 1.65 -6.65 15.68
N MET A 70 0.39 -6.25 15.59
CA MET A 70 -0.03 -4.93 15.14
C MET A 70 -0.52 -4.09 16.31
N ASN A 71 -0.16 -2.81 16.32
CA ASN A 71 -0.67 -1.85 17.28
C ASN A 71 -2.11 -1.45 16.94
N GLU A 72 -3.07 -1.89 17.76
CA GLU A 72 -4.49 -1.62 17.53
C GLU A 72 -4.94 -0.18 17.82
N GLU A 73 -4.06 0.66 18.35
CA GLU A 73 -4.32 2.11 18.44
C GLU A 73 -4.19 2.80 17.08
N ILE A 74 -3.47 2.16 16.13
CA ILE A 74 -3.18 2.71 14.80
C ILE A 74 -3.84 1.87 13.71
N THR A 75 -3.91 0.54 13.91
CA THR A 75 -4.39 -0.41 12.92
C THR A 75 -5.66 -1.11 13.41
N ASN A 76 -6.76 -0.96 12.68
CA ASN A 76 -7.97 -1.73 12.95
C ASN A 76 -7.94 -3.08 12.19
N ILE A 77 -7.70 -4.18 12.91
CA ILE A 77 -7.55 -5.51 12.32
C ILE A 77 -8.82 -6.00 11.63
N LYS A 78 -10.00 -5.67 12.18
CA LYS A 78 -11.27 -6.01 11.56
C LYS A 78 -11.42 -5.36 10.19
N ILE A 79 -11.04 -4.09 10.05
CA ILE A 79 -11.05 -3.41 8.75
C ILE A 79 -10.11 -4.10 7.76
N LEU A 80 -8.91 -4.53 8.18
CA LEU A 80 -8.00 -5.28 7.31
C LEU A 80 -8.64 -6.60 6.85
N LYS A 81 -9.26 -7.33 7.78
CA LYS A 81 -9.94 -8.60 7.51
C LYS A 81 -11.11 -8.44 6.53
N ASP A 82 -11.89 -7.37 6.68
CA ASP A 82 -13.06 -7.09 5.84
C ASP A 82 -12.68 -6.53 4.46
N ASN A 83 -11.42 -6.14 4.24
CA ASN A 83 -10.93 -5.52 2.99
C ASN A 83 -9.69 -6.23 2.39
N PRO A 84 -9.77 -7.54 2.08
CA PRO A 84 -8.61 -8.35 1.69
C PRO A 84 -7.97 -7.89 0.37
N GLU A 85 -8.75 -7.43 -0.61
CA GLU A 85 -8.20 -6.95 -1.90
C GLU A 85 -7.44 -5.62 -1.77
N SER A 86 -7.93 -4.72 -0.93
CA SER A 86 -7.24 -3.45 -0.61
C SER A 86 -5.93 -3.71 0.12
N MET A 87 -5.94 -4.66 1.05
CA MET A 87 -4.76 -5.12 1.79
C MET A 87 -3.74 -5.76 0.86
N LYS A 88 -4.17 -6.67 -0.01
CA LYS A 88 -3.33 -7.30 -1.03
C LYS A 88 -2.70 -6.28 -1.96
N SER A 89 -3.48 -5.32 -2.45
CA SER A 89 -3.00 -4.23 -3.29
C SER A 89 -1.93 -3.39 -2.58
N SER A 90 -2.13 -3.09 -1.30
CA SER A 90 -1.17 -2.35 -0.47
C SER A 90 0.14 -3.12 -0.28
N ILE A 91 0.08 -4.43 -0.09
CA ILE A 91 1.28 -5.28 0.05
C ILE A 91 2.02 -5.38 -1.29
N LYS A 92 1.30 -5.60 -2.41
CA LYS A 92 1.91 -5.56 -3.75
C LYS A 92 2.65 -4.23 -3.96
N MET A 93 2.05 -3.14 -3.51
CA MET A 93 2.64 -1.81 -3.60
C MET A 93 3.91 -1.65 -2.77
N MET A 94 3.97 -2.19 -1.55
CA MET A 94 5.20 -2.17 -0.73
C MET A 94 6.36 -2.86 -1.45
N PHE A 95 6.08 -3.87 -2.25
CA PHE A 95 7.08 -4.62 -3.01
C PHE A 95 7.39 -4.05 -4.41
N GLN A 96 6.78 -2.93 -4.81
CA GLN A 96 7.02 -2.35 -6.14
C GLN A 96 8.39 -1.70 -6.33
N ASN A 97 9.19 -1.53 -5.27
CA ASN A 97 10.60 -1.14 -5.33
C ASN A 97 11.32 -1.59 -4.06
N PRO A 98 11.51 -2.90 -3.85
CA PRO A 98 12.08 -3.41 -2.61
C PRO A 98 13.59 -3.13 -2.55
N ALA A 99 14.14 -3.08 -1.32
CA ALA A 99 15.58 -3.13 -1.11
C ALA A 99 16.20 -4.36 -1.82
N ALA A 100 17.49 -4.29 -2.16
CA ALA A 100 18.12 -5.28 -3.04
C ALA A 100 18.03 -6.72 -2.48
N ASP A 101 18.24 -6.87 -1.18
CA ASP A 101 18.10 -8.11 -0.41
C ASP A 101 16.67 -8.65 -0.41
N VAL A 102 15.67 -7.78 -0.21
CA VAL A 102 14.25 -8.14 -0.31
C VAL A 102 13.91 -8.55 -1.74
N LYS A 103 14.41 -7.84 -2.75
CA LYS A 103 14.20 -8.20 -4.17
C LYS A 103 14.81 -9.56 -4.52
N GLU A 104 15.97 -9.89 -3.96
CA GLU A 104 16.58 -11.21 -4.12
C GLU A 104 15.76 -12.31 -3.43
N MET A 105 15.24 -12.06 -2.23
CA MET A 105 14.35 -12.99 -1.53
C MET A 105 13.07 -13.25 -2.33
N LEU A 106 12.39 -12.20 -2.83
CA LEU A 106 11.19 -12.35 -3.65
C LEU A 106 11.48 -13.14 -4.94
N LYS A 107 12.61 -12.89 -5.61
CA LYS A 107 13.07 -13.68 -6.76
C LYS A 107 13.30 -15.14 -6.41
N LEU A 108 13.83 -15.43 -5.23
CA LEU A 108 14.06 -16.78 -4.77
C LEU A 108 12.73 -17.51 -4.49
N MET A 109 11.78 -16.84 -3.83
CA MET A 109 10.42 -17.36 -3.62
C MET A 109 9.73 -17.68 -4.95
N ALA A 110 9.77 -16.76 -5.92
CA ALA A 110 9.20 -16.97 -7.24
C ALA A 110 9.82 -18.16 -7.99
N LYS A 111 11.14 -18.41 -7.82
CA LYS A 111 11.84 -19.58 -8.39
C LYS A 111 11.46 -20.89 -7.72
N CYS A 112 11.12 -20.85 -6.43
CA CYS A 112 10.61 -22.00 -5.68
C CYS A 112 9.11 -22.24 -5.90
N ASN A 113 8.45 -21.39 -6.70
CA ASN A 113 7.00 -21.36 -6.84
C ASN A 113 6.26 -21.18 -5.49
N SER A 114 6.90 -20.44 -4.58
CA SER A 114 6.36 -20.17 -3.25
C SER A 114 5.62 -18.84 -3.20
N GLY A 115 4.49 -18.82 -2.50
CA GLY A 115 3.75 -17.59 -2.20
C GLY A 115 4.23 -16.89 -0.93
N LEU A 116 3.60 -15.75 -0.62
CA LEU A 116 3.78 -14.99 0.61
C LEU A 116 2.47 -14.96 1.39
N HIS A 117 2.50 -15.42 2.63
CA HIS A 117 1.39 -15.35 3.56
C HIS A 117 1.71 -14.37 4.67
N MET A 118 0.86 -13.37 4.88
CA MET A 118 1.03 -12.37 5.93
C MET A 118 -0.14 -12.46 6.91
N ILE A 119 0.18 -12.73 8.17
CA ILE A 119 -0.77 -12.88 9.28
C ILE A 119 -0.61 -11.66 10.19
N PHE A 120 -1.66 -10.86 10.31
CA PHE A 120 -1.69 -9.65 11.12
C PHE A 120 -2.50 -9.94 12.38
N VAL A 121 -1.86 -9.83 13.54
CA VAL A 121 -2.43 -10.17 14.85
C VAL A 121 -2.54 -8.91 15.69
N GLY A 122 -3.75 -8.56 16.14
CA GLY A 122 -3.98 -7.43 17.04
C GLY A 122 -3.28 -7.63 18.39
N ASN A 123 -2.54 -6.63 18.87
CA ASN A 123 -1.75 -6.73 20.11
C ASN A 123 -2.59 -6.74 21.39
N LYS A 124 -3.86 -6.29 21.35
CA LYS A 124 -4.80 -6.26 22.47
C LYS A 124 -5.87 -7.33 22.33
N SER A 125 -6.49 -7.44 21.16
CA SER A 125 -7.64 -8.31 20.88
C SER A 125 -7.23 -9.75 20.51
N GLY A 126 -6.03 -9.92 19.91
CA GLY A 126 -5.62 -11.18 19.30
C GLY A 126 -6.36 -11.51 18.00
N GLU A 127 -7.21 -10.61 17.47
CA GLU A 127 -7.87 -10.80 16.19
C GLU A 127 -6.85 -10.95 15.06
N GLN A 128 -7.24 -11.69 14.01
CA GLN A 128 -6.37 -11.97 12.88
C GLN A 128 -6.97 -11.55 11.54
N ALA A 129 -6.14 -10.91 10.71
CA ALA A 129 -6.36 -10.71 9.29
C ALA A 129 -5.24 -11.41 8.52
N VAL A 130 -5.58 -12.04 7.40
CA VAL A 130 -4.62 -12.78 6.57
C VAL A 130 -4.67 -12.21 5.15
N CYS A 131 -3.50 -12.00 4.57
CA CYS A 131 -3.35 -11.68 3.16
C CYS A 131 -2.32 -12.60 2.52
N GLU A 132 -2.63 -13.05 1.32
CA GLU A 132 -1.80 -13.99 0.56
C GLU A 132 -1.46 -13.40 -0.80
N LEU A 133 -0.19 -13.55 -1.21
CA LEU A 133 0.25 -13.33 -2.59
C LEU A 133 0.74 -14.65 -3.15
N THR A 134 0.18 -15.03 -4.29
CA THR A 134 0.62 -16.21 -5.05
C THR A 134 2.01 -16.00 -5.65
N ALA A 135 2.69 -17.08 -6.03
CA ALA A 135 3.98 -16.99 -6.72
C ALA A 135 3.89 -16.18 -8.02
N GLU A 136 2.76 -16.26 -8.72
CA GLU A 136 2.42 -15.53 -9.95
C GLU A 136 2.31 -14.02 -9.67
N GLU A 137 1.56 -13.65 -8.64
CA GLU A 137 1.45 -12.25 -8.20
C GLU A 137 2.80 -11.69 -7.73
N LEU A 138 3.65 -12.51 -7.08
CA LEU A 138 5.01 -12.10 -6.73
C LEU A 138 5.87 -11.89 -7.97
N LYS A 139 5.77 -12.76 -9.00
CA LYS A 139 6.47 -12.58 -10.28
C LYS A 139 6.04 -11.28 -10.97
N GLU A 140 4.76 -10.95 -10.95
CA GLU A 140 4.24 -9.69 -11.50
C GLU A 140 4.86 -8.49 -10.80
N VAL A 141 4.89 -8.49 -9.47
CA VAL A 141 5.46 -7.39 -8.68
C VAL A 141 6.96 -7.25 -8.90
N ILE A 142 7.72 -8.35 -8.97
CA ILE A 142 9.17 -8.34 -9.24
C ILE A 142 9.52 -7.76 -10.62
N ASN A 143 8.68 -8.06 -11.62
CA ASN A 143 8.89 -7.66 -13.00
C ASN A 143 8.34 -6.27 -13.31
N THR A 144 7.45 -5.75 -12.46
CA THR A 144 7.01 -4.37 -12.50
C THR A 144 8.07 -3.49 -11.85
N ASN A 145 9.03 -3.01 -12.64
CA ASN A 145 9.83 -1.86 -12.22
C ASN A 145 8.88 -0.65 -12.21
N ALA A 146 8.29 -0.33 -11.06
CA ALA A 146 7.54 0.90 -10.95
C ALA A 146 8.54 2.05 -11.05
N ASP A 147 8.35 2.93 -12.04
CA ASP A 147 8.96 4.25 -12.02
C ASP A 147 8.68 4.85 -10.61
N PRO A 148 9.70 5.30 -9.85
CA PRO A 148 9.48 5.91 -8.55
C PRO A 148 8.36 6.97 -8.57
N ALA A 149 8.22 7.71 -9.67
CA ALA A 149 7.12 8.66 -9.88
C ALA A 149 5.74 7.98 -9.99
N GLN A 150 5.62 6.87 -10.73
CA GLN A 150 4.38 6.08 -10.82
C GLN A 150 4.03 5.40 -9.49
N SER A 151 5.03 4.96 -8.72
CA SER A 151 4.81 4.39 -7.39
C SER A 151 4.30 5.43 -6.40
N GLY A 152 4.81 6.65 -6.42
CA GLY A 152 4.30 7.75 -5.59
C GLY A 152 2.84 8.07 -5.92
N GLN A 153 2.50 8.15 -7.21
CA GLN A 153 1.16 8.50 -7.66
C GLN A 153 0.13 7.44 -7.28
N THR A 154 0.47 6.16 -7.47
CA THR A 154 -0.39 5.03 -7.07
C THR A 154 -0.70 5.07 -5.57
N LYS A 155 0.26 5.53 -4.76
CA LYS A 155 0.16 5.57 -3.28
C LYS A 155 -0.83 6.65 -2.88
N LEU A 156 -0.66 7.82 -3.51
CA LEU A 156 -1.54 8.95 -3.32
C LEU A 156 -2.97 8.57 -3.73
N GLU A 157 -3.17 7.97 -4.90
CA GLU A 157 -4.50 7.54 -5.36
C GLU A 157 -5.18 6.55 -4.39
N ALA A 158 -4.43 5.59 -3.84
CA ALA A 158 -4.95 4.67 -2.84
C ALA A 158 -5.35 5.39 -1.53
N GLN A 159 -4.51 6.32 -1.04
CA GLN A 159 -4.82 7.14 0.13
C GLN A 159 -6.07 8.00 -0.08
N LEU A 160 -6.23 8.61 -1.27
CA LEU A 160 -7.42 9.41 -1.60
C LEU A 160 -8.69 8.55 -1.64
N LYS A 161 -8.62 7.34 -2.20
CA LYS A 161 -9.76 6.41 -2.18
C LYS A 161 -10.20 6.06 -0.76
N MET A 162 -9.25 5.83 0.15
CA MET A 162 -9.57 5.53 1.55
C MET A 162 -10.08 6.76 2.30
N ALA A 163 -9.49 7.94 2.09
CA ALA A 163 -9.96 9.19 2.69
C ALA A 163 -11.40 9.51 2.27
N ASN A 164 -11.76 9.27 1.00
CA ASN A 164 -13.12 9.49 0.51
C ASN A 164 -14.21 8.66 1.20
N LEU A 165 -13.87 7.58 1.91
CA LEU A 165 -14.84 6.83 2.70
C LEU A 165 -15.38 7.63 3.90
N GLN A 166 -14.70 8.72 4.28
CA GLN A 166 -15.11 9.61 5.37
C GLN A 166 -15.97 10.78 4.87
N PHE A 167 -16.09 10.98 3.56
CA PHE A 167 -16.86 12.08 2.97
C PHE A 167 -18.22 11.60 2.44
N PRO A 168 -19.25 12.48 2.42
CA PRO A 168 -19.22 13.89 2.81
C PRO A 168 -19.10 14.09 4.33
N MET A 169 -18.37 15.12 4.75
CA MET A 169 -18.17 15.49 6.16
C MET A 169 -18.47 16.98 6.37
N GLN A 170 -19.27 17.30 7.39
CA GLN A 170 -19.50 18.69 7.81
C GLN A 170 -18.22 19.28 8.42
N ALA A 171 -17.67 20.34 7.84
CA ALA A 171 -16.46 21.00 8.33
C ALA A 171 -16.78 22.19 9.25
N SER A 172 -17.83 22.95 8.91
CA SER A 172 -18.38 24.06 9.71
C SER A 172 -19.88 24.17 9.44
N GLU A 173 -20.60 25.12 9.99
CA GLU A 173 -22.05 25.27 9.74
C GLU A 173 -22.34 25.52 8.25
N GLU A 174 -21.50 26.34 7.62
CA GLU A 174 -21.62 26.81 6.24
C GLU A 174 -20.89 25.91 5.22
N VAL A 175 -19.93 25.07 5.63
CA VAL A 175 -19.11 24.27 4.70
C VAL A 175 -19.22 22.77 4.93
N VAL A 176 -19.48 22.03 3.84
CA VAL A 176 -19.37 20.56 3.77
C VAL A 176 -18.22 20.20 2.84
N VAL A 177 -17.33 19.30 3.29
CA VAL A 177 -16.33 18.69 2.41
C VAL A 177 -16.96 17.48 1.75
N GLU A 178 -17.18 17.56 0.44
CA GLU A 178 -17.91 16.55 -0.34
C GLU A 178 -17.03 15.35 -0.73
N LYS A 179 -15.79 15.63 -1.12
CA LYS A 179 -14.80 14.63 -1.54
C LYS A 179 -13.41 15.22 -1.63
N ILE A 180 -12.42 14.34 -1.80
CA ILE A 180 -11.04 14.69 -2.12
C ILE A 180 -10.60 13.97 -3.40
N GLU A 181 -9.95 14.67 -4.32
CA GLU A 181 -9.46 14.05 -5.56
C GLU A 181 -8.17 14.72 -6.06
N SER A 182 -7.37 14.01 -6.85
CA SER A 182 -6.19 14.62 -7.49
C SER A 182 -6.59 15.26 -8.82
N ILE A 183 -6.31 16.56 -8.96
CA ILE A 183 -6.57 17.33 -10.19
C ILE A 183 -5.32 18.11 -10.54
N GLY A 184 -4.71 17.80 -11.70
CA GLY A 184 -3.49 18.48 -12.15
C GLY A 184 -2.36 18.39 -11.12
N GLU A 185 -1.84 19.54 -10.70
CA GLU A 185 -0.77 19.65 -9.71
C GLU A 185 -1.27 19.74 -8.25
N SER A 186 -2.56 19.50 -8.02
CA SER A 186 -3.16 19.57 -6.68
C SER A 186 -3.83 18.27 -6.26
N VAL A 187 -3.88 18.07 -4.96
CA VAL A 187 -4.97 17.33 -4.32
C VAL A 187 -6.02 18.36 -3.89
N VAL A 188 -7.25 18.17 -4.35
CA VAL A 188 -8.33 19.14 -4.19
C VAL A 188 -9.38 18.59 -3.25
N TYR A 189 -9.59 19.28 -2.13
CA TYR A 189 -10.77 19.14 -1.30
C TYR A 189 -11.91 19.94 -1.97
N ILE A 190 -12.97 19.24 -2.35
CA ILE A 190 -14.15 19.86 -2.95
C ILE A 190 -15.12 20.19 -1.82
N CYS A 191 -15.33 21.48 -1.58
CA CYS A 191 -16.14 21.99 -0.49
C CYS A 191 -17.42 22.62 -1.04
N SER A 192 -18.60 22.16 -0.62
CA SER A 192 -19.87 22.85 -0.89
C SER A 192 -20.15 23.87 0.22
N VAL A 193 -20.58 25.07 -0.19
CA VAL A 193 -20.82 26.19 0.72
C VAL A 193 -22.28 26.62 0.65
N ASP A 194 -22.88 26.79 1.83
CA ASP A 194 -24.17 27.45 1.98
C ASP A 194 -23.98 28.97 1.85
N GLU A 195 -24.43 29.51 0.71
CA GLU A 195 -24.23 30.93 0.38
C GLU A 195 -25.17 31.87 1.15
N GLU A 196 -26.20 31.34 1.83
CA GLU A 196 -27.00 32.15 2.76
C GLU A 196 -26.21 32.51 4.02
N LEU A 197 -25.30 31.62 4.44
CA LEU A 197 -24.45 31.81 5.62
C LEU A 197 -23.10 32.44 5.28
N CYS A 198 -22.48 32.02 4.16
CA CYS A 198 -21.17 32.49 3.74
C CYS A 198 -21.09 32.61 2.21
N PRO A 199 -21.35 33.80 1.64
CA PRO A 199 -21.18 34.04 0.22
C PRO A 199 -19.75 33.75 -0.24
N ILE A 200 -19.57 33.15 -1.42
CA ILE A 200 -18.24 32.86 -1.97
C ILE A 200 -17.35 34.10 -2.07
N SER A 201 -17.91 35.29 -2.29
CA SER A 201 -17.15 36.55 -2.32
C SER A 201 -16.47 36.86 -0.98
N GLN A 202 -17.05 36.46 0.16
CA GLN A 202 -16.40 36.64 1.46
C GLN A 202 -15.18 35.73 1.62
N ILE A 203 -15.24 34.51 1.08
CA ILE A 203 -14.08 33.60 1.06
C ILE A 203 -12.97 34.19 0.17
N GLU A 204 -13.33 34.76 -0.97
CA GLU A 204 -12.40 35.45 -1.88
C GLU A 204 -11.76 36.69 -1.23
N GLU A 205 -12.56 37.56 -0.60
CA GLU A 205 -12.09 38.77 0.08
C GLU A 205 -11.16 38.45 1.26
N ASN A 206 -11.39 37.34 1.97
CA ASN A 206 -10.63 36.92 3.15
C ASN A 206 -9.68 35.74 2.86
N ALA A 207 -9.32 35.51 1.59
CA ALA A 207 -8.57 34.32 1.18
C ALA A 207 -7.23 34.12 1.92
N ALA A 208 -6.57 35.22 2.30
CA ALA A 208 -5.33 35.16 3.07
C ALA A 208 -5.55 34.59 4.48
N GLU A 209 -6.59 35.04 5.18
CA GLU A 209 -6.93 34.58 6.53
C GLU A 209 -7.42 33.13 6.50
N VAL A 210 -8.25 32.78 5.51
CA VAL A 210 -8.69 31.39 5.28
C VAL A 210 -7.49 30.47 5.05
N LYS A 211 -6.54 30.91 4.22
CA LYS A 211 -5.29 30.18 3.98
C LYS A 211 -4.50 29.99 5.28
N GLU A 212 -4.31 31.05 6.06
CA GLU A 212 -3.58 30.99 7.34
C GLU A 212 -4.25 30.04 8.34
N GLY A 213 -5.58 30.06 8.43
CA GLY A 213 -6.36 29.13 9.24
C GLY A 213 -6.11 27.67 8.85
N ILE A 214 -6.22 27.36 7.55
CA ILE A 214 -5.95 26.01 7.02
C ILE A 214 -4.51 25.57 7.32
N VAL A 215 -3.53 26.44 7.06
CA VAL A 215 -2.10 26.17 7.33
C VAL A 215 -1.88 25.88 8.81
N SER A 216 -2.50 26.66 9.70
CA SER A 216 -2.42 26.46 11.16
C SER A 216 -3.03 25.13 11.59
N THR A 217 -4.20 24.77 11.06
CA THR A 217 -4.83 23.47 11.35
C THR A 217 -3.97 22.30 10.86
N LEU A 218 -3.46 22.36 9.62
CA LEU A 218 -2.60 21.31 9.07
C LEU A 218 -1.28 21.19 9.85
N ALA A 219 -0.68 22.31 10.26
CA ALA A 219 0.58 22.31 10.99
C ALA A 219 0.43 21.86 12.46
N SER A 220 -0.74 22.06 13.07
CA SER A 220 -1.01 21.64 14.46
C SER A 220 -1.45 20.18 14.59
N GLN A 221 -1.83 19.53 13.49
CA GLN A 221 -2.17 18.10 13.48
C GLN A 221 -0.93 17.24 13.72
N THR A 222 -0.96 16.50 14.84
CA THR A 222 0.08 15.54 15.20
C THR A 222 -0.30 14.12 14.82
N ASP A 223 -1.48 13.91 14.21
CA ASP A 223 -1.91 12.57 13.82
C ASP A 223 -0.99 12.01 12.71
N PRO A 224 -0.50 10.76 12.86
CA PRO A 224 0.42 10.18 11.89
C PRO A 224 -0.12 10.10 10.46
N ALA A 225 -1.45 9.97 10.29
CA ALA A 225 -2.06 9.80 8.97
C ALA A 225 -1.99 11.09 8.15
N THR A 226 -2.31 12.24 8.75
CA THR A 226 -2.18 13.57 8.12
C THR A 226 -0.73 13.88 7.80
N GLN A 227 0.21 13.58 8.71
CA GLN A 227 1.65 13.78 8.46
C GLN A 227 2.14 12.94 7.27
N ILE A 228 1.74 11.67 7.19
CA ILE A 228 2.04 10.79 6.04
C ILE A 228 1.40 11.33 4.76
N PHE A 229 0.17 11.83 4.82
CA PHE A 229 -0.53 12.38 3.66
C PHE A 229 0.15 13.64 3.13
N ILE A 230 0.52 14.60 4.00
CA ILE A 230 1.26 15.81 3.63
C ILE A 230 2.60 15.45 2.99
N LYS A 231 3.35 14.52 3.59
CA LYS A 231 4.60 14.01 3.03
C LYS A 231 4.39 13.39 1.65
N THR A 232 3.36 12.57 1.49
CA THR A 232 3.02 11.94 0.20
C THR A 232 2.68 12.99 -0.86
N CYS A 233 1.97 14.07 -0.51
CA CYS A 233 1.72 15.19 -1.42
C CYS A 233 3.02 15.88 -1.85
N VAL A 234 3.92 16.17 -0.90
CA VAL A 234 5.22 16.81 -1.17
C VAL A 234 6.11 15.95 -2.07
N GLU A 235 6.15 14.64 -1.84
CA GLU A 235 6.91 13.67 -2.64
C GLU A 235 6.38 13.57 -4.07
N ASN A 236 5.06 13.71 -4.26
CA ASN A 236 4.38 13.66 -5.56
C ASN A 236 4.26 15.01 -6.28
N ASN A 237 4.98 16.04 -5.83
CA ASN A 237 4.94 17.40 -6.37
C ASN A 237 3.51 18.00 -6.39
N LYS A 238 2.69 17.70 -5.38
CA LYS A 238 1.32 18.22 -5.27
C LYS A 238 1.22 19.39 -4.30
N ASN A 239 0.34 20.33 -4.64
CA ASN A 239 -0.24 21.30 -3.71
C ASN A 239 -1.47 20.67 -3.03
N ILE A 240 -1.96 21.31 -1.96
CA ILE A 240 -3.31 21.05 -1.44
C ILE A 240 -4.17 22.26 -1.78
N THR A 241 -5.34 22.02 -2.36
CA THR A 241 -6.29 23.08 -2.72
C THR A 241 -7.62 22.81 -2.04
N TYR A 242 -8.20 23.84 -1.43
CA TYR A 242 -9.58 23.83 -0.96
C TYR A 242 -10.40 24.62 -1.98
N ARG A 243 -11.27 23.91 -2.72
CA ARG A 243 -12.17 24.50 -3.72
C ARG A 243 -13.53 24.69 -3.09
N TYR A 244 -13.87 25.92 -2.75
CA TYR A 244 -15.17 26.29 -2.22
C TYR A 244 -16.13 26.55 -3.38
N ILE A 245 -17.27 25.87 -3.39
CA ILE A 245 -18.30 25.95 -4.45
C ILE A 245 -19.63 26.33 -3.80
N GLY A 246 -20.19 27.45 -4.23
CA GLY A 246 -21.50 27.91 -3.77
C GLY A 246 -22.61 26.97 -4.25
N LYS A 247 -23.46 26.50 -3.34
CA LYS A 247 -24.54 25.56 -3.65
C LYS A 247 -25.58 26.13 -4.62
N ASP A 248 -25.84 27.44 -4.54
CA ASP A 248 -26.89 28.08 -5.33
C ASP A 248 -26.35 28.67 -6.63
N SER A 249 -25.20 29.35 -6.55
CA SER A 249 -24.63 30.09 -7.66
C SER A 249 -23.67 29.27 -8.53
N GLY A 250 -23.11 28.18 -7.98
CA GLY A 250 -22.03 27.42 -8.60
C GLY A 250 -20.71 28.19 -8.74
N LYS A 251 -20.61 29.41 -8.17
CA LYS A 251 -19.35 30.16 -8.13
C LYS A 251 -18.33 29.39 -7.31
N GLN A 252 -17.06 29.51 -7.71
CA GLN A 252 -15.98 28.80 -7.05
C GLN A 252 -14.83 29.73 -6.70
N TYR A 253 -14.16 29.44 -5.59
CA TYR A 253 -12.90 30.06 -5.21
C TYR A 253 -11.94 28.99 -4.67
N ASP A 254 -10.70 29.00 -5.15
CA ASP A 254 -9.66 28.04 -4.79
C ASP A 254 -8.67 28.70 -3.81
N VAL A 255 -8.59 28.17 -2.59
CA VAL A 255 -7.52 28.50 -1.65
C VAL A 255 -6.41 27.47 -1.80
N ILE A 256 -5.23 27.91 -2.26
CA ILE A 256 -4.10 27.03 -2.57
C ILE A 256 -3.07 27.08 -1.44
N ILE A 257 -2.78 25.90 -0.89
CA ILE A 257 -1.66 25.64 0.01
C ILE A 257 -0.50 25.10 -0.85
N PRO A 258 0.49 25.95 -1.20
CA PRO A 258 1.56 25.55 -2.08
C PRO A 258 2.45 24.52 -1.41
N ARG A 259 3.06 23.65 -2.20
CA ARG A 259 4.04 22.65 -1.73
C ARG A 259 5.14 23.25 -0.85
N SER A 260 5.56 24.48 -1.10
CA SER A 260 6.55 25.18 -0.29
C SER A 260 6.10 25.39 1.16
N ASP A 261 4.81 25.58 1.39
CA ASP A 261 4.23 25.71 2.73
C ASP A 261 4.08 24.32 3.37
N LEU A 262 3.64 23.33 2.60
CA LEU A 262 3.56 21.93 3.06
C LEU A 262 4.93 21.37 3.52
N LYS A 263 6.01 21.71 2.81
CA LYS A 263 7.38 21.30 3.19
C LYS A 263 7.77 21.79 4.59
N LYS A 264 7.29 22.95 5.02
CA LYS A 264 7.61 23.52 6.35
C LYS A 264 6.90 22.77 7.48
N MET A 265 5.86 21.99 7.16
CA MET A 265 5.05 21.23 8.13
C MET A 265 5.63 19.85 8.44
N ILE A 266 6.53 19.34 7.58
CA ILE A 266 7.14 18.01 7.74
C ILE A 266 8.28 18.15 8.76
N ILE A 267 8.10 17.55 9.94
CA ILE A 267 9.15 17.46 10.95
C ILE A 267 10.16 16.40 10.50
N GLU A 268 11.39 16.81 10.17
CA GLU A 268 12.50 15.87 9.96
C GLU A 268 12.86 15.23 11.32
N LYS A 269 12.65 13.91 11.45
CA LYS A 269 13.17 13.10 12.56
C LYS A 269 14.44 12.37 12.12
#